data_AF-A0A9Q1IL53-F1
#
_entry.id   AF-A0A9Q1IL53-F1
#
_cell.length_a   1.000
_cell.length_b   1.000
_cell.length_c   1.000
_cell.angle_alpha   90.00
_cell.angle_beta   90.00
_cell.angle_gamma   90.00
#
_symmetry.space_group_name_H-M   'P 1'
#
loop_
_entity.id
_entity.type
_entity.pdbx_description
1 polymer ?
#
loop_
_entity_poly.entity_id
_entity_poly.type
_entity_poly.pdbx_seq_one_letter_code
_entity_poly.pdbx_strand_id
1 'polypeptide(L)'
;MAEDVSEEDKQHLVETVDDLRLSNAALQAETEMFERFIRRQEAKDESAHSDSQGGIFQDIGMCQGRKARLAQEKHRLTTEQKCDVAEREYDTVREELKHLKESSERQLHSHQATLEEAEIRLIEVKKASYEFDRDVAKVIREKKGGMMDAEKVVRYVEDRMKAKDALVEKLRLKNGALRVQKRKLELQLKQKEEVGEARHHVDFQQLKIKNTQYLQQIDILNQDLLRLKLLAGSTQQILHSHKNKLQQLINESKLLSNEIASRDDVVAKMEEETRQAEHECAEAEAVNAQLRRQLESFSVPPLLDYIKAKSIHGELEQTMRSWQRKVVIAEMALRNHTKMLEKLQFQASGAENLTQ
;
A
#
# COMPACT_ATOMS: atom_id res chain seq x y z
N MET A 1 -28.25 58.35 -7.92
CA MET A 1 -27.50 57.09 -8.14
C MET A 1 -27.47 56.37 -6.82
N ALA A 2 -28.50 55.56 -6.56
CA ALA A 2 -28.48 54.59 -5.48
C ALA A 2 -27.99 53.31 -6.14
N GLU A 3 -26.76 52.90 -5.85
CA GLU A 3 -26.28 51.58 -6.26
C GLU A 3 -27.10 50.55 -5.48
N ASP A 4 -27.90 49.78 -6.23
CA ASP A 4 -28.71 48.70 -5.70
C ASP A 4 -27.74 47.58 -5.28
N VAL A 5 -27.40 47.56 -3.99
CA VAL A 5 -26.49 46.58 -3.40
C VAL A 5 -27.09 45.19 -3.62
N SER A 6 -26.33 44.31 -4.29
CA SER A 6 -26.78 42.96 -4.64
C SER A 6 -27.18 42.19 -3.37
N GLU A 7 -28.20 41.32 -3.44
CA GLU A 7 -28.59 40.47 -2.31
C GLU A 7 -27.41 39.61 -1.81
N GLU A 8 -26.48 39.27 -2.70
CA GLU A 8 -25.23 38.57 -2.37
C GLU A 8 -24.29 39.43 -1.51
N ASP A 9 -24.20 40.73 -1.77
CA ASP A 9 -23.40 41.67 -0.98
C ASP A 9 -24.00 41.87 0.42
N LYS A 10 -25.34 41.84 0.52
CA LYS A 10 -26.04 41.90 1.82
C LYS A 10 -25.79 40.63 2.64
N GLN A 11 -25.79 39.45 2.01
CA GLN A 11 -25.46 38.19 2.66
C GLN A 11 -24.01 38.16 3.16
N HIS A 12 -23.06 38.56 2.30
CA HIS A 12 -21.64 38.66 2.68
C HIS A 12 -21.41 39.65 3.84
N LEU A 13 -22.17 40.75 3.87
CA LEU A 13 -22.09 41.72 4.97
C LEU A 13 -22.63 41.14 6.29
N VAL A 14 -23.69 40.34 6.25
CA VAL A 14 -24.23 39.66 7.44
C VAL A 14 -23.23 38.64 7.99
N GLU A 15 -22.64 37.81 7.12
CA GLU A 15 -21.60 36.84 7.51
C GLU A 15 -20.40 37.55 8.15
N THR A 16 -19.93 38.65 7.55
CA THR A 16 -18.81 39.44 8.09
C THR A 16 -19.15 40.05 9.45
N VAL A 17 -20.38 40.52 9.66
CA VAL A 17 -20.83 41.08 10.94
C VAL A 17 -20.88 39.99 12.02
N ASP A 18 -21.33 38.80 11.68
CA ASP A 18 -21.38 37.68 12.62
C ASP A 18 -19.98 37.15 12.97
N ASP A 19 -19.06 37.09 12.00
CA ASP A 19 -17.65 36.77 12.25
C ASP A 19 -16.98 37.81 13.16
N LEU A 20 -17.25 39.10 12.93
CA LEU A 20 -16.76 40.18 13.79
C LEU A 20 -17.36 40.12 15.19
N ARG A 21 -18.63 39.70 15.34
CA ARG A 21 -19.25 39.50 16.65
C ARG A 21 -18.60 38.36 17.41
N LEU A 22 -18.35 37.23 16.75
CA LEU A 22 -17.66 36.08 17.34
C LEU A 22 -16.23 36.44 17.76
N SER A 23 -15.50 37.14 16.89
CA SER A 23 -14.15 37.62 17.17
C SER A 23 -14.13 38.60 18.36
N ASN A 24 -15.06 39.56 18.41
CA ASN A 24 -15.18 40.49 19.54
C ASN A 24 -15.54 39.77 20.85
N ALA A 25 -16.43 38.77 20.81
CA ALA A 25 -16.77 37.98 21.99
C ALA A 25 -15.56 37.19 22.52
N ALA A 26 -14.74 36.62 21.62
CA ALA A 26 -13.50 35.94 22.00
C ALA A 26 -12.48 36.91 22.65
N LEU A 27 -12.30 38.10 22.07
CA LEU A 27 -11.42 39.13 22.63
C LEU A 27 -11.92 39.64 23.98
N GLN A 28 -13.24 39.76 24.16
CA GLN A 28 -13.83 40.13 25.45
C GLN A 28 -13.58 39.06 26.51
N ALA A 29 -13.77 37.79 26.18
CA ALA A 29 -13.48 36.68 27.09
C ALA A 29 -11.99 36.60 27.46
N GLU A 30 -11.10 36.83 26.48
CA GLU A 30 -9.65 36.92 26.70
C GLU A 30 -9.30 38.08 27.63
N THR A 31 -9.89 39.26 27.41
CA THR A 31 -9.66 40.45 28.24
C THR A 31 -10.17 40.23 29.66
N GLU A 32 -11.35 39.66 29.82
CA GLU A 32 -11.93 39.35 31.13
C GLU A 32 -11.05 38.37 31.92
N MET A 33 -10.50 37.35 31.26
CA MET A 33 -9.56 36.41 31.87
C MET A 33 -8.30 37.12 32.37
N PHE A 34 -7.69 37.98 31.56
CA PHE A 34 -6.51 38.73 31.98
C PHE A 34 -6.81 39.72 33.11
N GLU A 35 -7.96 40.39 33.09
CA GLU A 35 -8.36 41.28 34.18
C GLU A 35 -8.56 40.50 35.49
N ARG A 36 -9.14 39.30 35.44
CA ARG A 36 -9.27 38.43 36.62
C ARG A 36 -7.90 37.99 37.15
N PHE A 37 -6.97 37.63 36.27
CA PHE A 37 -5.60 37.30 36.64
C PHE A 37 -4.90 38.45 37.33
N ILE A 38 -5.00 39.67 36.76
CA ILE A 38 -4.38 40.87 37.32
C ILE A 38 -4.99 41.20 38.69
N ARG A 39 -6.32 41.21 38.82
CA ARG A 39 -7.00 41.46 40.11
C ARG A 39 -6.57 40.46 41.19
N ARG A 40 -6.39 39.19 40.83
CA ARG A 40 -5.90 38.16 41.75
C ARG A 40 -4.44 38.38 42.16
N GLN A 41 -3.61 38.84 41.23
CA GLN A 41 -2.21 39.14 41.50
C GLN A 41 -2.06 40.37 42.40
N GLU A 42 -2.82 41.43 42.12
CA GLU A 42 -2.90 42.64 42.95
C GLU A 42 -3.37 42.31 44.38
N ALA A 43 -4.40 41.46 44.53
CA ALA A 43 -4.87 41.02 45.85
C ALA A 43 -3.81 40.21 46.64
N LYS A 44 -2.97 39.42 45.96
CA LYS A 44 -1.85 38.70 46.58
C LYS A 44 -0.74 39.66 47.01
N ASP A 45 -0.42 40.66 46.19
CA ASP A 45 0.61 41.65 46.48
C ASP A 45 0.21 42.58 47.64
N GLU A 46 -1.07 42.95 47.74
CA GLU A 46 -1.64 43.70 48.87
C GLU A 46 -1.57 42.90 50.18
N SER A 47 -1.83 41.59 50.15
CA SER A 47 -1.72 40.73 51.33
C SER A 47 -0.27 40.58 51.84
N ALA A 48 0.71 40.53 50.94
CA ALA A 48 2.14 40.44 51.28
C ALA A 48 2.70 41.73 51.90
N HIS A 49 2.13 42.89 51.56
CA HIS A 49 2.53 44.19 52.12
C HIS A 49 1.95 44.43 53.53
N SER A 50 0.80 43.84 53.87
CA SER A 50 0.22 43.92 55.21
C SER A 50 1.00 43.09 56.24
N ASP A 51 1.57 41.95 55.83
CA ASP A 51 2.37 41.08 56.71
C ASP A 51 3.79 41.62 56.99
N SER A 52 4.22 42.66 56.27
CA SER A 52 5.56 43.25 56.39
C SER A 52 5.64 44.50 57.29
N GLN A 53 4.53 44.95 57.91
CA GLN A 53 4.52 46.10 58.84
C GLN A 53 4.84 45.77 60.31
N GLY A 54 5.55 44.67 60.56
CA GLY A 54 6.04 44.28 61.89
C GLY A 54 7.57 44.08 61.93
N GLY A 55 8.37 45.02 61.44
CA GLY A 55 9.83 44.86 61.38
C GLY A 55 10.60 46.16 61.30
N ILE A 56 11.42 46.40 62.31
CA ILE A 56 12.21 47.60 62.64
C ILE A 56 13.06 48.16 61.49
N PHE A 57 13.01 49.48 61.40
CA PHE A 57 13.84 50.43 60.65
C PHE A 57 15.35 50.23 60.86
N GLN A 58 16.13 49.98 59.79
CA GLN A 58 17.52 50.44 59.72
C GLN A 58 17.99 50.68 58.27
N ASP A 59 18.11 51.97 57.97
CA ASP A 59 19.10 52.67 57.15
C ASP A 59 20.10 51.84 56.31
N ILE A 60 20.16 52.15 54.99
CA ILE A 60 21.39 52.35 54.19
C ILE A 60 20.98 52.87 52.78
N GLY A 61 21.50 54.04 52.41
CA GLY A 61 22.14 54.21 51.10
C GLY A 61 21.28 54.68 49.91
N MET A 62 21.10 56.00 49.82
CA MET A 62 21.18 56.89 48.64
C MET A 62 21.13 56.34 47.20
N CYS A 63 20.55 57.20 46.34
CA CYS A 63 20.89 57.45 44.93
C CYS A 63 20.24 56.56 43.86
N GLN A 64 19.12 57.02 43.28
CA GLN A 64 19.13 57.85 42.06
C GLN A 64 17.73 57.90 41.46
N GLY A 65 17.16 59.10 41.44
CA GLY A 65 16.09 59.41 40.50
C GLY A 65 16.61 59.26 39.08
N ARG A 66 16.12 58.24 38.37
CA ARG A 66 16.14 58.20 36.91
C ARG A 66 14.72 57.99 36.41
N LYS A 67 14.28 59.02 35.69
CA LYS A 67 13.10 59.09 34.84
C LYS A 67 12.90 57.77 34.09
N ALA A 68 11.81 57.06 34.38
CA ALA A 68 11.22 56.08 33.50
C ALA A 68 9.82 56.55 33.07
N ARG A 69 9.79 57.73 32.42
CA ARG A 69 8.79 58.04 31.40
C ARG A 69 9.43 57.72 30.06
N LEU A 70 9.74 56.45 29.86
CA LEU A 70 9.99 55.89 28.54
C LEU A 70 8.68 55.26 28.11
N ALA A 71 8.28 55.57 26.88
CA ALA A 71 7.09 55.08 26.23
C ALA A 71 6.82 53.64 26.65
N GLN A 72 5.67 53.43 27.28
CA GLN A 72 5.14 52.11 27.56
C GLN A 72 4.73 51.54 26.20
N GLU A 73 5.72 51.10 25.40
CA GLU A 73 5.48 50.14 24.34
C GLU A 73 4.77 48.99 25.03
N LYS A 74 3.48 48.87 24.74
CA LYS A 74 2.65 47.78 25.22
C LYS A 74 3.27 46.51 24.64
N HIS A 75 4.20 45.91 25.39
CA HIS A 75 4.77 44.62 25.06
C HIS A 75 3.59 43.66 25.05
N ARG A 76 3.11 43.35 23.85
CA ARG A 76 2.05 42.37 23.67
C ARG A 76 2.62 41.07 24.22
N LEU A 77 1.91 40.47 25.18
CA LEU A 77 2.25 39.15 25.68
C LEU A 77 2.41 38.22 24.49
N THR A 78 3.49 37.44 24.49
CA THR A 78 3.70 36.37 23.52
C THR A 78 2.55 35.37 23.63
N THR A 79 2.26 34.65 22.56
CA THR A 79 1.19 33.64 22.55
C THR A 79 1.42 32.59 23.64
N GLU A 80 2.67 32.23 23.91
CA GLU A 80 3.07 31.32 24.99
C GLU A 80 2.71 31.89 26.37
N GLN A 81 3.08 33.15 26.66
CA GLN A 81 2.71 33.82 27.92
C GLN A 81 1.20 33.96 28.10
N LYS A 82 0.45 34.18 27.02
CA LYS A 82 -1.02 34.21 27.07
C LYS A 82 -1.60 32.83 27.39
N CYS A 83 -1.05 31.77 26.81
CA CYS A 83 -1.42 30.39 27.13
C CYS A 83 -1.13 30.06 28.59
N ASP A 84 0.04 30.44 29.12
CA ASP A 84 0.40 30.22 30.53
C ASP A 84 -0.57 30.91 31.49
N VAL A 85 -0.96 32.16 31.19
CA VAL A 85 -1.93 32.90 32.01
C VAL A 85 -3.31 32.27 31.91
N ALA A 86 -3.73 31.87 30.71
CA ALA A 86 -5.00 31.16 30.52
C ALA A 86 -5.06 29.83 31.29
N GLU A 87 -3.95 29.07 31.30
CA GLU A 87 -3.86 27.79 32.02
C GLU A 87 -3.94 27.99 33.54
N ARG A 88 -3.21 28.97 34.08
CA ARG A 88 -3.26 29.31 35.52
C ARG A 88 -4.65 29.79 35.96
N GLU A 89 -5.27 30.64 35.15
CA GLU A 89 -6.61 31.16 35.43
C GLU A 89 -7.66 30.06 35.32
N TYR A 90 -7.51 29.16 34.35
CA TYR A 90 -8.35 27.98 34.20
C TYR A 90 -8.26 27.08 35.44
N ASP A 91 -7.05 26.77 35.91
CA ASP A 91 -6.84 25.95 37.11
C ASP A 91 -7.40 26.63 38.37
N THR A 92 -7.19 27.94 38.50
CA THR A 92 -7.74 28.72 39.63
C THR A 92 -9.27 28.69 39.64
N VAL A 93 -9.91 28.97 38.50
CA VAL A 93 -11.38 28.91 38.36
C VAL A 93 -11.89 27.49 38.61
N ARG A 94 -11.14 26.47 38.17
CA ARG A 94 -11.48 25.07 38.41
C ARG A 94 -11.45 24.71 39.90
N GLU A 95 -10.47 25.21 40.65
CA GLU A 95 -10.40 25.04 42.11
C GLU A 95 -11.50 25.81 42.84
N GLU A 96 -11.75 27.07 42.47
CA GLU A 96 -12.85 27.88 43.01
C GLU A 96 -14.21 27.19 42.78
N LEU A 97 -14.43 26.64 41.59
CA LEU A 97 -15.65 25.92 41.23
C LEU A 97 -15.80 24.64 42.06
N LYS A 98 -14.71 23.89 42.30
CA LYS A 98 -14.75 22.72 43.20
C LYS A 98 -15.11 23.14 44.62
N HIS A 99 -14.46 24.17 45.16
CA HIS A 99 -14.75 24.67 46.51
C HIS A 99 -16.19 25.18 46.63
N LEU A 100 -16.70 25.90 45.62
CA LEU A 100 -18.08 26.35 45.56
C LEU A 100 -19.06 25.19 45.54
N LYS A 101 -18.80 24.15 44.74
CA LYS A 101 -19.60 22.92 44.73
C LYS A 101 -19.64 22.27 46.10
N GLU A 102 -18.47 21.98 46.69
CA GLU A 102 -18.40 21.34 48.00
C GLU A 102 -19.08 22.16 49.11
N SER A 103 -18.91 23.48 49.11
CA SER A 103 -19.56 24.36 50.10
C SER A 103 -21.08 24.41 49.90
N SER A 104 -21.55 24.47 48.65
CA SER A 104 -22.98 24.42 48.35
C SER A 104 -23.61 23.07 48.73
N GLU A 105 -22.93 21.94 48.47
CA GLU A 105 -23.38 20.61 48.88
C GLU A 105 -23.42 20.47 50.40
N ARG A 106 -22.40 20.96 51.12
CA ARG A 106 -22.41 21.00 52.59
C ARG A 106 -23.60 21.81 53.12
N GLN A 107 -23.90 22.96 52.51
CA GLN A 107 -25.06 23.78 52.89
C GLN A 107 -26.38 23.07 52.59
N LEU A 108 -26.52 22.45 51.42
CA LEU A 108 -27.71 21.67 51.06
C LEU A 108 -27.95 20.52 52.05
N HIS A 109 -26.91 19.77 52.39
CA HIS A 109 -27.02 18.70 53.39
C HIS A 109 -27.37 19.23 54.78
N SER A 110 -26.83 20.39 55.18
CA SER A 110 -27.22 21.05 56.42
C SER A 110 -28.70 21.43 56.42
N HIS A 111 -29.18 22.06 55.34
CA HIS A 111 -30.59 22.42 55.20
C HIS A 111 -31.51 21.19 55.18
N GLN A 112 -31.14 20.14 54.46
CA GLN A 112 -31.85 18.86 54.46
C GLN A 112 -31.95 18.28 55.88
N ALA A 113 -30.83 18.22 56.61
CA ALA A 113 -30.83 17.74 57.99
C ALA A 113 -31.73 18.58 58.91
N THR A 114 -31.72 19.92 58.76
CA THR A 114 -32.61 20.80 59.55
C THR A 114 -34.08 20.61 59.22
N LEU A 115 -34.41 20.35 57.95
CA LEU A 115 -35.78 20.08 57.52
C LEU A 115 -36.27 18.75 58.07
N GLU A 116 -35.49 17.68 57.91
CA GLU A 116 -35.81 16.35 58.45
C GLU A 116 -35.98 16.39 59.98
N GLU A 117 -35.12 17.12 60.68
CA GLU A 117 -35.25 17.33 62.13
C GLU A 117 -36.55 18.08 62.48
N ALA A 118 -36.88 19.15 61.75
CA ALA A 118 -38.10 19.91 61.98
C ALA A 118 -39.36 19.06 61.73
N GLU A 119 -39.36 18.21 60.70
CA GLU A 119 -40.44 17.27 60.41
C GLU A 119 -40.64 16.25 61.54
N ILE A 120 -39.54 15.65 62.01
CA ILE A 120 -39.58 14.72 63.15
C ILE A 120 -40.13 15.43 64.39
N ARG A 121 -39.61 16.62 64.73
CA ARG A 121 -40.08 17.41 65.87
C ARG A 121 -41.57 17.75 65.76
N LEU A 122 -42.05 18.13 64.56
CA LEU A 122 -43.46 18.45 64.34
C LEU A 122 -44.36 17.25 64.61
N ILE A 123 -43.98 16.05 64.11
CA ILE A 123 -44.72 14.81 64.37
C ILE A 123 -44.71 14.47 65.86
N GLU A 124 -43.55 14.58 66.52
CA GLU A 124 -43.42 14.31 67.95
C GLU A 124 -44.27 15.25 68.82
N VAL A 125 -44.28 16.55 68.51
CA VAL A 125 -45.08 17.56 69.23
C VAL A 125 -46.56 17.29 69.05
N LYS A 126 -47.02 17.01 67.82
CA LYS A 126 -48.43 16.66 67.56
C LYS A 126 -48.85 15.42 68.35
N LYS A 127 -48.01 14.38 68.34
CA LYS A 127 -48.25 13.16 69.12
C LYS A 127 -48.27 13.43 70.62
N ALA A 128 -47.30 14.19 71.13
CA ALA A 128 -47.22 14.54 72.55
C ALA A 128 -48.41 15.41 73.01
N SER A 129 -48.87 16.35 72.17
CA SER A 129 -50.06 17.15 72.43
C SER A 129 -51.30 16.27 72.54
N TYR A 130 -51.49 15.34 71.59
CA TYR A 130 -52.62 14.42 71.60
C TYR A 130 -52.59 13.47 72.80
N GLU A 131 -51.43 12.89 73.11
CA GLU A 131 -51.24 12.00 74.27
C GLU A 131 -51.53 12.74 75.58
N PHE A 132 -51.02 13.97 75.73
CA PHE A 132 -51.30 14.80 76.90
C PHE A 132 -52.79 15.14 77.02
N ASP A 133 -53.43 15.53 75.92
CA ASP A 133 -54.86 15.84 75.93
C ASP A 133 -55.72 14.64 76.30
N ARG A 134 -55.36 13.44 75.81
CA ARG A 134 -56.06 12.19 76.08
C ARG A 134 -55.86 11.71 77.51
N ASP A 135 -54.62 11.64 77.97
CA ASP A 135 -54.24 10.93 79.20
C ASP A 135 -54.27 11.85 80.44
N VAL A 136 -54.06 13.15 80.23
CA VAL A 136 -53.98 14.14 81.31
C VAL A 136 -55.16 15.11 81.26
N ALA A 137 -55.29 15.89 80.17
CA ALA A 137 -56.25 17.00 80.14
C ALA A 137 -57.72 16.54 80.19
N LYS A 138 -58.09 15.50 79.45
CA LYS A 138 -59.45 14.93 79.47
C LYS A 138 -59.80 14.35 80.84
N VAL A 139 -58.86 13.61 81.44
CA VAL A 139 -59.05 12.98 82.75
C VAL A 139 -59.23 14.01 83.87
N ILE A 140 -58.49 15.14 83.81
CA ILE A 140 -58.62 16.26 84.74
C ILE A 140 -59.97 16.96 84.57
N ARG A 141 -60.43 17.18 83.33
CA ARG A 141 -61.75 17.79 83.06
C ARG A 141 -62.93 16.96 83.58
N GLU A 142 -62.81 15.63 83.55
CA GLU A 142 -63.87 14.70 83.95
C GLU A 142 -63.93 14.47 85.48
N LYS A 143 -62.82 14.63 86.22
CA LYS A 143 -62.76 14.44 87.68
C LYS A 143 -62.40 15.75 88.38
N LYS A 144 -63.37 16.47 88.94
CA LYS A 144 -63.13 17.67 89.76
C LYS A 144 -62.43 17.30 91.10
N GLY A 145 -61.10 17.34 91.13
CA GLY A 145 -60.31 17.07 92.34
C GLY A 145 -58.87 17.62 92.25
N GLY A 146 -58.69 18.90 92.56
CA GLY A 146 -57.50 19.69 92.20
C GLY A 146 -56.13 19.22 92.73
N MET A 147 -56.05 18.36 93.75
CA MET A 147 -54.76 17.85 94.26
C MET A 147 -54.25 16.62 93.47
N MET A 148 -55.15 15.76 93.00
CA MET A 148 -54.77 14.61 92.16
C MET A 148 -54.47 15.00 90.71
N ASP A 149 -54.90 16.19 90.30
CA ASP A 149 -54.69 16.71 88.95
C ASP A 149 -53.23 17.16 88.73
N ALA A 150 -52.63 17.80 89.74
CA ALA A 150 -51.21 18.21 89.69
C ALA A 150 -50.25 17.00 89.67
N GLU A 151 -50.53 15.97 90.49
CA GLU A 151 -49.70 14.76 90.55
C GLU A 151 -49.65 14.02 89.21
N LYS A 152 -50.76 13.98 88.46
CA LYS A 152 -50.81 13.36 87.13
C LYS A 152 -49.97 14.11 86.11
N VAL A 153 -49.99 15.44 86.15
CA VAL A 153 -49.15 16.27 85.26
C VAL A 153 -47.67 16.01 85.55
N VAL A 154 -47.29 15.97 86.83
CA VAL A 154 -45.90 15.66 87.25
C VAL A 154 -45.48 14.28 86.76
N ARG A 155 -46.31 13.25 87.00
CA ARG A 155 -46.01 11.88 86.56
C ARG A 155 -45.86 11.77 85.04
N TYR A 156 -46.72 12.44 84.27
CA TYR A 156 -46.60 12.51 82.81
C TYR A 156 -45.27 13.14 82.38
N VAL A 157 -44.87 14.26 83.00
CA VAL A 157 -43.60 14.91 82.69
C VAL A 157 -42.42 14.00 83.02
N GLU A 158 -42.43 13.35 84.19
CA GLU A 158 -41.37 12.40 84.59
C GLU A 158 -41.24 11.21 83.64
N ASP A 159 -42.35 10.59 83.25
CA ASP A 159 -42.35 9.45 82.32
C ASP A 159 -41.87 9.87 80.93
N ARG A 160 -42.25 11.08 80.47
CA ARG A 160 -41.75 11.65 79.21
C ARG A 160 -40.25 11.96 79.28
N MET A 161 -39.75 12.47 80.41
CA MET A 161 -38.31 12.68 80.59
C MET A 161 -37.55 11.36 80.54
N LYS A 162 -37.98 10.33 81.27
CA LYS A 162 -37.37 8.99 81.24
C LYS A 162 -37.36 8.39 79.82
N ALA A 163 -38.45 8.54 79.07
CA ALA A 163 -38.52 8.07 77.69
C ALA A 163 -37.56 8.83 76.75
N LYS A 164 -37.41 10.15 76.95
CA LYS A 164 -36.44 10.97 76.21
C LYS A 164 -35.00 10.60 76.56
N ASP A 165 -34.67 10.36 77.82
CA ASP A 165 -33.34 9.91 78.25
C ASP A 165 -32.97 8.55 77.63
N ALA A 166 -33.91 7.60 77.60
CA ALA A 166 -33.72 6.31 76.94
C ALA A 166 -33.47 6.46 75.43
N LEU A 167 -34.16 7.40 74.77
CA LEU A 167 -33.95 7.71 73.35
C LEU A 167 -32.57 8.34 73.11
N VAL A 168 -32.13 9.26 73.97
CA VAL A 168 -30.81 9.89 73.89
C VAL A 168 -29.71 8.84 73.97
N GLU A 169 -29.78 7.91 74.93
CA GLU A 169 -28.80 6.83 75.04
C GLU A 169 -28.81 5.89 73.82
N LYS A 170 -30.00 5.55 73.29
CA LYS A 170 -30.12 4.77 72.05
C LYS A 170 -29.47 5.48 70.86
N LEU A 171 -29.72 6.78 70.69
CA LEU A 171 -29.13 7.57 69.62
C LEU A 171 -27.61 7.72 69.78
N ARG A 172 -27.12 7.88 71.01
CA ARG A 172 -25.69 7.92 71.33
C ARG A 172 -24.98 6.63 70.91
N LEU A 173 -25.53 5.47 71.26
CA LEU A 173 -24.98 4.17 70.86
C LEU A 173 -24.98 4.01 69.33
N LYS A 174 -26.08 4.38 68.66
CA LYS A 174 -26.18 4.33 67.19
C LYS A 174 -25.16 5.26 66.52
N ASN A 175 -24.98 6.47 67.04
CA ASN A 175 -23.99 7.42 66.54
C ASN A 175 -22.56 6.88 66.71
N GLY A 176 -22.26 6.26 67.86
CA GLY A 176 -21.00 5.57 68.10
C GLY A 176 -20.72 4.45 67.08
N ALA A 177 -21.71 3.58 66.83
CA ALA A 177 -21.60 2.51 65.84
C ALA A 177 -21.36 3.05 64.42
N LEU A 178 -22.10 4.08 64.00
CA LEU A 178 -21.93 4.71 62.70
C LEU A 178 -20.55 5.37 62.54
N ARG A 179 -19.99 5.99 63.59
CA ARG A 179 -18.62 6.53 63.56
C ARG A 179 -17.58 5.44 63.33
N VAL A 180 -17.72 4.29 64.00
CA VAL A 180 -16.81 3.14 63.79
C VAL A 180 -16.93 2.59 62.37
N GLN A 181 -18.15 2.46 61.85
CA GLN A 181 -18.39 2.01 60.48
C GLN A 181 -17.80 2.99 59.45
N LYS A 182 -18.00 4.31 59.64
CA LYS A 182 -17.39 5.35 58.81
C LYS A 182 -15.87 5.20 58.76
N ARG A 183 -15.21 5.11 59.93
CA ARG A 183 -13.74 4.92 60.00
C ARG A 183 -13.28 3.64 59.30
N LYS A 184 -14.03 2.54 59.43
CA LYS A 184 -13.72 1.28 58.75
C LYS A 184 -13.80 1.44 57.22
N LEU A 185 -14.84 2.11 56.71
CA LEU A 185 -15.01 2.36 55.28
C LEU A 185 -13.94 3.31 54.74
N GLU A 186 -13.60 4.38 55.48
CA GLU A 186 -12.51 5.29 55.13
C GLU A 186 -11.17 4.55 55.04
N LEU A 187 -10.88 3.64 55.97
CA LEU A 187 -9.67 2.83 55.93
C LEU A 187 -9.66 1.87 54.74
N GLN A 188 -10.79 1.22 54.44
CA GLN A 188 -10.92 0.34 53.28
C GLN A 188 -10.75 1.11 51.96
N LEU A 189 -11.25 2.35 51.89
CA LEU A 189 -11.08 3.21 50.73
C LEU A 189 -9.59 3.53 50.53
N LYS A 190 -8.90 4.01 51.58
CA LYS A 190 -7.45 4.30 51.52
C LYS A 190 -6.62 3.08 51.10
N GLN A 191 -6.90 1.91 51.68
CA GLN A 191 -6.21 0.67 51.29
C GLN A 191 -6.43 0.31 49.81
N LYS A 192 -7.65 0.52 49.30
CA LYS A 192 -7.95 0.27 47.88
C LYS A 192 -7.29 1.29 46.96
N GLU A 193 -7.23 2.55 47.37
CA GLU A 193 -6.55 3.63 46.62
C GLU A 193 -5.05 3.36 46.55
N GLU A 194 -4.37 3.12 47.67
CA GLU A 194 -2.92 2.86 47.72
C GLU A 194 -2.52 1.60 46.92
N VAL A 195 -3.25 0.49 47.09
CA VAL A 195 -3.00 -0.76 46.36
C VAL A 195 -3.35 -0.62 44.88
N GLY A 196 -4.41 0.12 44.56
CA GLY A 196 -4.84 0.39 43.19
C GLY A 196 -3.83 1.24 42.44
N GLU A 197 -3.41 2.37 43.02
CA GLU A 197 -2.47 3.31 42.38
C GLU A 197 -1.09 2.69 42.18
N ALA A 198 -0.53 2.02 43.20
CA ALA A 198 0.78 1.38 43.10
C ALA A 198 0.78 0.24 42.06
N ARG A 199 -0.26 -0.60 42.06
CA ARG A 199 -0.39 -1.69 41.08
C ARG A 199 -0.61 -1.16 39.67
N HIS A 200 -1.54 -0.21 39.49
CA HIS A 200 -1.81 0.36 38.16
C HIS A 200 -0.59 1.07 37.60
N HIS A 201 0.21 1.75 38.42
CA HIS A 201 1.42 2.43 37.95
C HIS A 201 2.48 1.44 37.45
N VAL A 202 2.76 0.38 38.23
CA VAL A 202 3.73 -0.65 37.83
C VAL A 202 3.25 -1.43 36.61
N ASP A 203 1.97 -1.80 36.56
CA ASP A 203 1.37 -2.50 35.42
C ASP A 203 1.43 -1.63 34.14
N PHE A 204 1.16 -0.33 34.26
CA PHE A 204 1.25 0.62 33.15
C PHE A 204 2.70 0.81 32.67
N GLN A 205 3.65 0.94 33.60
CA GLN A 205 5.08 1.00 33.24
C GLN A 205 5.54 -0.29 32.55
N GLN A 206 5.12 -1.46 33.05
CA GLN A 206 5.44 -2.74 32.42
C GLN A 206 4.86 -2.83 31.01
N LEU A 207 3.63 -2.37 30.81
CA LEU A 207 3.00 -2.34 29.49
C LEU A 207 3.76 -1.41 28.53
N LYS A 208 4.21 -0.25 29.01
CA LYS A 208 5.03 0.70 28.23
C LYS A 208 6.37 0.09 27.81
N ILE A 209 7.03 -0.62 28.72
CA ILE A 209 8.29 -1.34 28.44
C ILE A 209 8.04 -2.41 27.37
N LYS A 210 7.03 -3.28 27.56
CA LYS A 210 6.69 -4.33 26.59
C LYS A 210 6.34 -3.76 25.22
N ASN A 211 5.55 -2.68 25.19
CA ASN A 211 5.20 -2.02 23.94
C ASN A 211 6.44 -1.49 23.21
N THR A 212 7.36 -0.85 23.94
CA THR A 212 8.62 -0.36 23.38
C THR A 212 9.49 -1.51 22.85
N GLN A 213 9.55 -2.63 23.57
CA GLN A 213 10.25 -3.84 23.12
C GLN A 213 9.64 -4.42 21.84
N TYR A 214 8.32 -4.50 21.74
CA TYR A 214 7.65 -4.98 20.54
C TYR A 214 7.87 -4.06 19.34
N LEU A 215 7.85 -2.74 19.54
CA LEU A 215 8.16 -1.78 18.48
C LEU A 215 9.58 -1.96 17.96
N GLN A 216 10.57 -2.10 18.86
CA GLN A 216 11.95 -2.37 18.49
C GLN A 216 12.08 -3.69 17.71
N GLN A 217 11.36 -4.74 18.12
CA GLN A 217 11.37 -6.03 17.43
C GLN A 217 10.74 -5.93 16.03
N ILE A 218 9.65 -5.19 15.90
CA ILE A 218 9.02 -4.90 14.59
C ILE A 218 9.98 -4.15 13.69
N ASP A 219 10.69 -3.14 14.21
CA ASP A 219 11.66 -2.37 13.42
C ASP A 219 12.82 -3.22 12.92
N ILE A 220 13.36 -4.12 13.76
CA ILE A 220 14.41 -5.07 13.35
C ILE A 220 13.89 -5.98 12.23
N LEU A 221 12.70 -6.57 12.41
CA LEU A 221 12.10 -7.46 11.40
C LEU A 221 11.81 -6.72 10.08
N ASN A 222 11.40 -5.45 10.15
CA ASN A 222 11.17 -4.62 8.97
C ASN A 222 12.47 -4.31 8.23
N GLN A 223 13.56 -4.03 8.94
CA GLN A 223 14.89 -3.82 8.34
C GLN A 223 15.40 -5.10 7.67
N ASP A 224 15.26 -6.25 8.32
CA ASP A 224 15.62 -7.55 7.75
C ASP A 224 14.78 -7.88 6.50
N LEU A 225 13.48 -7.62 6.55
CA LEU A 225 12.59 -7.77 5.41
C LEU A 225 13.00 -6.87 4.24
N LEU A 226 13.35 -5.61 4.50
CA LEU A 226 13.83 -4.69 3.48
C LEU A 226 15.13 -5.19 2.85
N ARG A 227 16.09 -5.65 3.66
CA ARG A 227 17.34 -6.24 3.19
C ARG A 227 17.10 -7.46 2.30
N LEU A 228 16.21 -8.37 2.71
CA LEU A 228 15.84 -9.54 1.93
C LEU A 228 15.16 -9.16 0.61
N LYS A 229 14.27 -8.16 0.60
CA LYS A 229 13.63 -7.66 -0.63
C LYS A 229 14.64 -7.09 -1.62
N LEU A 230 15.61 -6.31 -1.14
CA LEU A 230 16.68 -5.76 -1.98
C LEU A 230 17.55 -6.88 -2.56
N LEU A 231 17.92 -7.87 -1.74
CA LEU A 231 18.70 -9.02 -2.18
C LEU A 231 17.93 -9.86 -3.22
N ALA A 232 16.64 -10.10 -2.98
CA ALA A 232 15.78 -10.82 -3.93
C ALA A 232 15.67 -10.07 -5.26
N GLY A 233 15.49 -8.74 -5.22
CA GLY A 233 15.47 -7.89 -6.42
C GLY A 233 16.79 -7.93 -7.20
N SER A 234 17.93 -7.80 -6.52
CA SER A 234 19.25 -7.90 -7.14
C SER A 234 19.49 -9.29 -7.77
N THR A 235 19.14 -10.35 -7.04
CA THR A 235 19.25 -11.74 -7.54
C THR A 235 18.36 -11.96 -8.77
N GLN A 236 17.15 -11.39 -8.77
CA GLN A 236 16.23 -11.46 -9.92
C GLN A 236 16.79 -10.70 -11.14
N GLN A 237 17.44 -9.55 -10.95
CA GLN A 237 18.11 -8.84 -12.04
C GLN A 237 19.26 -9.66 -12.63
N ILE A 238 20.10 -10.27 -11.79
CA ILE A 238 21.19 -11.16 -12.21
C ILE A 238 20.63 -12.36 -12.99
N LEU A 239 19.57 -13.00 -12.47
CA LEU A 239 18.90 -14.10 -13.14
C LEU A 239 18.34 -13.69 -14.51
N HIS A 240 17.73 -12.50 -14.61
CA HIS A 240 17.22 -11.99 -15.87
C HIS A 240 18.36 -11.75 -16.89
N SER A 241 19.49 -11.20 -16.44
CA SER A 241 20.70 -11.04 -17.27
C SER A 241 21.19 -12.39 -17.82
N HIS A 242 21.31 -13.41 -16.96
CA HIS A 242 21.71 -14.76 -17.39
C HIS A 242 20.70 -15.39 -18.35
N LYS A 243 19.39 -15.21 -18.11
CA LYS A 243 18.33 -15.68 -19.01
C LYS A 243 18.45 -15.03 -20.39
N ASN A 244 18.69 -13.73 -20.44
CA ASN A 244 18.87 -13.02 -21.71
C ASN A 244 20.13 -13.48 -22.45
N LYS A 245 21.25 -13.68 -21.73
CA LYS A 245 22.47 -14.21 -22.34
C LYS A 245 22.30 -15.63 -22.86
N LEU A 246 21.59 -16.49 -22.12
CA LEU A 246 21.25 -17.84 -22.56
C LEU A 246 20.38 -17.80 -23.82
N GLN A 247 19.38 -16.92 -23.86
CA GLN A 247 18.51 -16.77 -25.04
C GLN A 247 19.30 -16.32 -26.28
N GLN A 248 20.26 -15.41 -26.11
CA GLN A 248 21.18 -15.00 -27.17
C GLN A 248 22.00 -16.19 -27.67
N LEU A 249 22.63 -16.95 -26.78
CA LEU A 249 23.42 -18.14 -27.14
C LEU A 249 22.57 -19.22 -27.83
N ILE A 250 21.32 -19.42 -27.40
CA ILE A 250 20.38 -20.34 -28.06
C ILE A 250 20.08 -19.87 -29.49
N ASN A 251 19.86 -18.57 -29.68
CA ASN A 251 19.60 -18.02 -31.02
C ASN A 251 20.85 -18.13 -31.91
N GLU A 252 22.04 -17.81 -31.40
CA GLU A 252 23.32 -17.98 -32.09
C GLU A 252 23.55 -19.46 -32.48
N SER A 253 23.32 -20.39 -31.56
CA SER A 253 23.42 -21.83 -31.83
C SER A 253 22.47 -22.28 -32.93
N LYS A 254 21.22 -21.78 -32.95
CA LYS A 254 20.26 -22.06 -34.03
C LYS A 254 20.73 -21.50 -35.37
N LEU A 255 21.25 -20.27 -35.39
CA LEU A 255 21.79 -19.65 -36.61
C LEU A 255 22.97 -20.46 -37.16
N LEU A 256 23.92 -20.82 -36.29
CA LEU A 256 25.07 -21.65 -36.66
C LEU A 256 24.63 -23.03 -37.15
N SER A 257 23.62 -23.65 -36.53
CA SER A 257 23.10 -24.95 -36.98
C SER A 257 22.48 -24.86 -38.38
N ASN A 258 21.74 -23.78 -38.67
CA ASN A 258 21.21 -23.52 -40.00
C ASN A 258 22.32 -23.25 -41.02
N GLU A 259 23.37 -22.53 -40.62
CA GLU A 259 24.53 -22.24 -41.47
C GLU A 259 25.30 -23.53 -41.80
N ILE A 260 25.52 -24.41 -40.81
CA ILE A 260 26.12 -25.73 -41.00
C ILE A 260 25.28 -26.54 -41.98
N ALA A 261 23.97 -26.66 -41.77
CA ALA A 261 23.08 -27.39 -42.69
C ALA A 261 23.15 -26.84 -44.13
N SER A 262 23.19 -25.51 -44.28
CA SER A 262 23.33 -24.88 -45.60
C SER A 262 24.68 -25.16 -46.26
N ARG A 263 25.76 -25.24 -45.47
CA ARG A 263 27.09 -25.60 -45.98
C ARG A 263 27.16 -27.07 -46.35
N ASP A 264 26.57 -27.96 -45.55
CA ASP A 264 26.49 -29.39 -45.84
C ASP A 264 25.74 -29.63 -47.16
N ASP A 265 24.64 -28.91 -47.42
CA ASP A 265 23.93 -28.96 -48.71
C ASP A 265 24.80 -28.51 -49.89
N VAL A 266 25.62 -27.47 -49.70
CA VAL A 266 26.55 -26.99 -50.75
C VAL A 266 27.69 -27.99 -50.97
N VAL A 267 28.24 -28.56 -49.89
CA VAL A 267 29.26 -29.62 -49.98
C VAL A 267 28.71 -30.83 -50.72
N ALA A 268 27.51 -31.30 -50.40
CA ALA A 268 26.88 -32.42 -51.09
C ALA A 268 26.70 -32.17 -52.60
N LYS A 269 26.34 -30.94 -52.99
CA LYS A 269 26.26 -30.55 -54.41
C LYS A 269 27.64 -30.54 -55.08
N MET A 270 28.65 -29.97 -54.43
CA MET A 270 30.01 -29.95 -54.95
C MET A 270 30.60 -31.36 -55.07
N GLU A 271 30.32 -32.25 -54.12
CA GLU A 271 30.74 -33.67 -54.19
C GLU A 271 30.10 -34.38 -55.38
N GLU A 272 28.80 -34.14 -55.63
CA GLU A 272 28.11 -34.69 -56.80
C GLU A 272 28.65 -34.12 -58.12
N GLU A 273 28.90 -32.80 -58.21
CA GLU A 273 29.54 -32.16 -59.36
C GLU A 273 30.96 -32.69 -59.58
N THR A 274 31.72 -32.90 -58.51
CA THR A 274 33.08 -33.48 -58.58
C THR A 274 33.03 -34.91 -59.10
N ARG A 275 32.09 -35.72 -58.61
CA ARG A 275 31.86 -37.10 -59.07
C ARG A 275 31.48 -37.15 -60.55
N GLN A 276 30.65 -36.22 -61.02
CA GLN A 276 30.30 -36.07 -62.44
C GLN A 276 31.51 -35.68 -63.27
N ALA A 277 32.28 -34.67 -62.84
CA ALA A 277 33.49 -34.23 -63.53
C ALA A 277 34.55 -35.35 -63.59
N GLU A 278 34.74 -36.12 -62.52
CA GLU A 278 35.63 -37.29 -62.50
C GLU A 278 35.19 -38.36 -63.51
N HIS A 279 33.89 -38.64 -63.61
CA HIS A 279 33.34 -39.57 -64.59
C HIS A 279 33.59 -39.07 -66.03
N GLU A 280 33.28 -37.80 -66.31
CA GLU A 280 33.53 -37.17 -67.62
C GLU A 280 35.02 -37.17 -67.98
N CYS A 281 35.91 -36.87 -67.02
CA CYS A 281 37.35 -36.96 -67.20
C CYS A 281 37.78 -38.39 -67.53
N ALA A 282 37.28 -39.40 -66.82
CA ALA A 282 37.60 -40.80 -67.09
C ALA A 282 37.12 -41.26 -68.48
N GLU A 283 35.92 -40.85 -68.90
CA GLU A 283 35.41 -41.11 -70.25
C GLU A 283 36.28 -40.42 -71.32
N ALA A 284 36.60 -39.14 -71.13
CA ALA A 284 37.46 -38.38 -72.03
C ALA A 284 38.88 -38.97 -72.11
N GLU A 285 39.45 -39.41 -71.00
CA GLU A 285 40.73 -40.12 -70.95
C GLU A 285 40.67 -41.46 -71.69
N ALA A 286 39.60 -42.23 -71.52
CA ALA A 286 39.40 -43.49 -72.24
C ALA A 286 39.32 -43.27 -73.76
N VAL A 287 38.58 -42.26 -74.20
CA VAL A 287 38.49 -41.86 -75.61
C VAL A 287 39.84 -41.39 -76.13
N ASN A 288 40.55 -40.53 -75.39
CA ASN A 288 41.88 -40.04 -75.76
C ASN A 288 42.88 -41.20 -75.88
N ALA A 289 42.86 -42.15 -74.94
CA ALA A 289 43.66 -43.36 -75.01
C ALA A 289 43.34 -44.21 -76.25
N GLN A 290 42.06 -44.35 -76.61
CA GLN A 290 41.65 -45.04 -77.84
C GLN A 290 42.16 -44.33 -79.09
N LEU A 291 42.01 -43.00 -79.17
CA LEU A 291 42.51 -42.20 -80.29
C LEU A 291 44.04 -42.27 -80.42
N ARG A 292 44.77 -42.26 -79.30
CA ARG A 292 46.23 -42.47 -79.28
C ARG A 292 46.61 -43.85 -79.81
N ARG A 293 45.92 -44.92 -79.38
CA ARG A 293 46.12 -46.28 -79.93
C ARG A 293 45.83 -46.33 -81.44
N GLN A 294 44.77 -45.65 -81.88
CA GLN A 294 44.45 -45.55 -83.31
C GLN A 294 45.55 -44.81 -84.06
N LEU A 295 46.09 -43.71 -83.52
CA LEU A 295 47.19 -42.95 -84.10
C LEU A 295 48.49 -43.76 -84.16
N GLU A 296 48.80 -44.55 -83.12
CA GLU A 296 49.94 -45.48 -83.10
C GLU A 296 49.79 -46.58 -84.15
N SER A 297 48.57 -47.11 -84.34
CA SER A 297 48.27 -48.10 -85.38
C SER A 297 48.16 -47.51 -86.79
N PHE A 298 47.98 -46.18 -86.90
CA PHE A 298 47.84 -45.47 -88.15
C PHE A 298 49.21 -45.21 -88.76
N SER A 299 49.68 -46.18 -89.54
CA SER A 299 50.84 -45.99 -90.42
C SER A 299 50.36 -45.49 -91.77
N VAL A 300 50.79 -44.28 -92.15
CA VAL A 300 50.58 -43.76 -93.51
C VAL A 300 51.25 -44.72 -94.49
N PRO A 301 50.51 -45.32 -95.45
CA PRO A 301 51.11 -46.19 -96.46
C PRO A 301 52.21 -45.42 -97.22
N PRO A 302 53.38 -46.03 -97.49
CA PRO A 302 54.43 -45.38 -98.28
C PRO A 302 53.86 -44.83 -99.59
N LEU A 303 54.22 -43.59 -99.95
CA LEU A 303 53.67 -42.88 -101.13
C LEU A 303 53.69 -43.74 -102.41
N LEU A 304 54.74 -44.54 -102.59
CA LEU A 304 54.88 -45.43 -103.74
C LEU A 304 53.82 -46.54 -103.77
N ASP A 305 53.43 -47.08 -102.63
CA ASP A 305 52.42 -48.14 -102.56
C ASP A 305 51.01 -47.57 -102.73
N TYR A 306 50.75 -46.34 -102.25
CA TYR A 306 49.52 -45.61 -102.58
C TYR A 306 49.43 -45.29 -104.08
N ILE A 307 50.52 -44.85 -104.71
CA ILE A 307 50.56 -44.57 -106.15
C ILE A 307 50.36 -45.86 -106.96
N LYS A 308 50.97 -46.99 -106.57
CA LYS A 308 50.75 -48.29 -107.19
C LYS A 308 49.29 -48.73 -107.04
N ALA A 309 48.74 -48.65 -105.84
CA ALA A 309 47.33 -48.99 -105.60
C ALA A 309 46.38 -48.10 -106.42
N LYS A 310 46.71 -46.81 -106.57
CA LYS A 310 45.94 -45.87 -107.40
C LYS A 310 46.10 -46.15 -108.90
N SER A 311 47.29 -46.57 -109.36
CA SER A 311 47.54 -47.03 -110.73
C SER A 311 46.74 -48.29 -111.04
N ILE A 312 46.80 -49.29 -110.17
CA ILE A 312 46.04 -50.54 -110.28
C ILE A 312 44.54 -50.25 -110.27
N HIS A 313 44.07 -49.34 -109.42
CA HIS A 313 42.68 -48.90 -109.43
C HIS A 313 42.30 -48.22 -110.76
N GLY A 314 43.17 -47.38 -111.32
CA GLY A 314 42.98 -46.78 -112.64
C GLY A 314 42.98 -47.81 -113.79
N GLU A 315 43.83 -48.83 -113.72
CA GLU A 315 43.87 -49.95 -114.66
C GLU A 315 42.61 -50.83 -114.54
N LEU A 316 42.15 -51.10 -113.32
CA LEU A 316 40.87 -51.78 -113.08
C LEU A 316 39.69 -50.96 -113.59
N GLU A 317 39.69 -49.64 -113.41
CA GLU A 317 38.68 -48.78 -114.00
C GLU A 317 38.72 -48.80 -115.53
N GLN A 318 39.91 -48.79 -116.16
CA GLN A 318 40.02 -48.88 -117.62
C GLN A 318 39.56 -50.23 -118.14
N THR A 319 39.92 -51.33 -117.46
CA THR A 319 39.45 -52.67 -117.83
C THR A 319 37.95 -52.81 -117.62
N MET A 320 37.38 -52.29 -116.53
CA MET A 320 35.92 -52.21 -116.31
C MET A 320 35.23 -51.41 -117.43
N ARG A 321 35.76 -50.25 -117.82
CA ARG A 321 35.25 -49.46 -118.96
C ARG A 321 35.42 -50.20 -120.30
N SER A 322 36.47 -51.01 -120.45
CA SER A 322 36.68 -51.83 -121.65
C SER A 322 35.69 -53.00 -121.71
N TRP A 323 35.41 -53.64 -120.57
CA TRP A 323 34.43 -54.71 -120.45
C TRP A 323 33.02 -54.18 -120.64
N GLN A 324 32.67 -53.02 -120.07
CA GLN A 324 31.43 -52.31 -120.38
C GLN A 324 31.29 -52.04 -121.88
N ARG A 325 32.35 -51.57 -122.55
CA ARG A 325 32.35 -51.39 -124.02
C ARG A 325 32.17 -52.72 -124.78
N LYS A 326 32.83 -53.80 -124.36
CA LYS A 326 32.66 -55.14 -124.95
C LYS A 326 31.25 -55.68 -124.76
N VAL A 327 30.64 -55.46 -123.59
CA VAL A 327 29.23 -55.82 -123.31
C VAL A 327 28.30 -55.03 -124.23
N VAL A 328 28.52 -53.73 -124.41
CA VAL A 328 27.74 -52.92 -125.37
C VAL A 328 27.90 -53.44 -126.81
N ILE A 329 29.11 -53.82 -127.24
CA ILE A 329 29.34 -54.40 -128.57
C ILE A 329 28.65 -55.77 -128.71
N ALA A 330 28.70 -56.61 -127.68
CA ALA A 330 28.02 -57.90 -127.66
C ALA A 330 26.49 -57.75 -127.66
N GLU A 331 25.95 -56.77 -126.92
CA GLU A 331 24.53 -56.40 -126.95
C GLU A 331 24.11 -55.86 -128.33
N MET A 332 24.95 -55.04 -128.96
CA MET A 332 24.72 -54.56 -130.34
C MET A 332 24.80 -55.69 -131.37
N ALA A 333 25.74 -56.63 -131.23
CA ALA A 333 25.85 -57.82 -132.07
C ALA A 333 24.63 -58.73 -131.88
N LEU A 334 24.21 -58.97 -130.63
CA LEU A 334 23.00 -59.73 -130.31
C LEU A 334 21.75 -59.07 -130.91
N ARG A 335 21.63 -57.73 -130.81
CA ARG A 335 20.56 -56.95 -131.47
C ARG A 335 20.60 -57.04 -132.99
N ASN A 336 21.78 -57.11 -133.61
CA ASN A 336 21.92 -57.31 -135.04
C ASN A 336 21.56 -58.74 -135.47
N HIS A 337 21.95 -59.74 -134.67
CA HIS A 337 21.58 -61.14 -134.90
C HIS A 337 20.09 -61.40 -134.69
N THR A 338 19.42 -60.78 -133.71
CA THR A 338 17.96 -60.84 -133.60
C THR A 338 17.26 -60.14 -134.76
N LYS A 339 17.73 -58.98 -135.21
CA LYS A 339 17.21 -58.34 -136.44
C LYS A 339 17.41 -59.18 -137.71
N MET A 340 18.48 -59.96 -137.78
CA MET A 340 18.76 -60.89 -138.89
C MET A 340 17.88 -62.14 -138.81
N LEU A 341 17.67 -62.68 -137.60
CA LEU A 341 16.74 -63.79 -137.33
C LEU A 341 15.28 -63.40 -137.55
N GLU A 342 14.86 -62.19 -137.19
CA GLU A 342 13.51 -61.67 -137.49
C GLU A 342 13.27 -61.54 -139.01
N LYS A 343 14.31 -61.17 -139.78
CA LYS A 343 14.23 -61.15 -141.25
C LYS A 343 14.19 -62.56 -141.86
N LEU A 344 14.93 -63.51 -141.31
CA LEU A 344 14.92 -64.91 -141.75
C LEU A 344 13.65 -65.66 -141.30
N GLN A 345 13.06 -65.31 -140.15
CA GLN A 345 11.76 -65.81 -139.70
C GLN A 345 10.61 -65.26 -140.55
N PHE A 346 10.68 -64.01 -141.04
CA PHE A 346 9.71 -63.49 -142.02
C PHE A 346 9.80 -64.20 -143.38
N GLN A 347 10.96 -64.79 -143.72
CA GLN A 347 11.14 -65.59 -144.94
C GLN A 347 10.79 -67.08 -144.74
N ALA A 348 10.77 -67.60 -143.51
CA ALA A 348 10.45 -68.99 -143.19
C ALA A 348 8.96 -69.23 -142.80
N SER A 349 8.22 -68.21 -142.33
CA SER A 349 6.81 -68.35 -141.92
C SER A 349 5.77 -68.15 -143.03
N GLY A 350 6.18 -68.33 -144.31
CA GLY A 350 5.28 -68.30 -145.47
C GLY A 350 5.29 -69.58 -146.32
N ALA A 351 6.15 -70.55 -146.01
CA ALA A 351 6.31 -71.78 -146.79
C ALA A 351 6.43 -73.00 -145.87
N GLU A 352 5.36 -73.32 -145.12
CA GLU A 352 5.00 -74.68 -144.64
C GLU A 352 3.74 -74.65 -143.76
N ASN A 353 2.58 -74.53 -144.40
CA ASN A 353 1.33 -75.17 -143.95
C ASN A 353 0.73 -75.85 -145.19
N LEU A 354 1.36 -76.97 -145.55
CA LEU A 354 0.88 -77.96 -146.52
C LEU A 354 1.25 -79.33 -145.93
N THR A 355 0.49 -79.75 -144.92
CA THR A 355 0.14 -81.16 -144.59
C THR A 355 -0.70 -81.20 -143.31
N GLN A 356 -1.97 -80.80 -143.41
CA GLN A 356 -3.16 -81.63 -143.17
C GLN A 356 -4.42 -80.86 -143.57
#